data_AF-A0A2P4NVW3-F1
#
_entry.id   AF-A0A2P4NVW3-F1
#
_cell.length_a   1.000
_cell.length_b   1.000
_cell.length_c   1.000
_cell.angle_alpha   90.00
_cell.angle_beta   90.00
_cell.angle_gamma   90.00
#
_symmetry.space_group_name_H-M   'P 1'
#
loop_
_entity.id
_entity.type
_entity.pdbx_description
1 polymer ?
#
loop_
_entity_poly.entity_id
_entity_poly.type
_entity_poly.pdbx_seq_one_letter_code
_entity_poly.pdbx_strand_id
1 'polypeptide(L)'
;MIVLGTSGSGKTRTLIELLCKKYGIYFTGLVKENPGSGDLRMMIDHIFPRLKESLPKNDLYATRYSKCLLFARIYTLNYILENYGKINPCNWAILQLCPTVFFDYDIFEEI
;
A
#
# COMPACT_ATOMS: atom_id res chain seq x y z
N MET A 1 -7.26 7.52 -11.26
CA MET A 1 -8.56 6.90 -11.61
C MET A 1 -9.36 6.74 -10.33
N ILE A 2 -10.64 7.06 -10.33
CA ILE A 2 -11.52 6.94 -9.16
C ILE A 2 -12.63 5.95 -9.52
N VAL A 3 -12.83 4.91 -8.69
CA VAL A 3 -13.93 3.93 -8.85
C VAL A 3 -14.98 4.22 -7.79
N LEU A 4 -16.17 4.65 -8.21
CA LEU A 4 -17.30 4.94 -7.32
C LEU A 4 -18.41 3.91 -7.52
N GLY A 5 -19.15 3.62 -6.46
CA GLY A 5 -20.22 2.61 -6.48
C GLY A 5 -20.74 2.28 -5.08
N THR A 6 -21.92 1.67 -5.01
CA THR A 6 -22.58 1.26 -3.76
C THR A 6 -21.83 0.11 -3.07
N SER A 7 -22.16 -0.19 -1.81
CA SER A 7 -21.59 -1.36 -1.12
C SER A 7 -21.88 -2.64 -1.91
N GLY A 8 -20.92 -3.56 -1.98
CA GLY A 8 -21.05 -4.80 -2.75
C GLY A 8 -20.93 -4.67 -4.28
N SER A 9 -20.78 -3.46 -4.83
CA SER A 9 -20.73 -3.24 -6.30
C SER A 9 -19.43 -3.71 -6.97
N GLY A 10 -18.54 -4.41 -6.27
CA GLY A 10 -17.29 -4.93 -6.84
C GLY A 10 -16.13 -3.92 -6.99
N LYS A 11 -16.20 -2.73 -6.38
CA LYS A 11 -15.15 -1.70 -6.52
C LYS A 11 -13.73 -2.21 -6.25
N THR A 12 -13.56 -2.94 -5.15
CA THR A 12 -12.25 -3.52 -4.77
C THR A 12 -11.76 -4.49 -5.82
N ARG A 13 -12.64 -5.37 -6.32
CA ARG A 13 -12.32 -6.29 -7.42
C ARG A 13 -11.88 -5.53 -8.67
N THR A 14 -12.62 -4.51 -9.10
CA THR A 14 -12.26 -3.70 -10.25
C THR A 14 -10.91 -3.01 -10.08
N LEU A 15 -10.62 -2.47 -8.90
CA LEU A 15 -9.32 -1.86 -8.59
C LEU A 15 -8.19 -2.89 -8.71
N ILE A 16 -8.37 -4.08 -8.14
CA ILE A 16 -7.38 -5.16 -8.21
C ILE A 16 -7.17 -5.62 -9.66
N GLU A 17 -8.25 -5.83 -10.43
CA GLU A 17 -8.16 -6.20 -11.85
C GLU A 17 -7.39 -5.18 -12.69
N LEU A 18 -7.47 -3.90 -12.34
CA LEU A 18 -6.70 -2.84 -12.99
C LEU A 18 -5.22 -2.87 -12.60
N LEU A 19 -4.92 -3.11 -11.32
CA LEU A 19 -3.54 -3.30 -10.84
C LEU A 19 -2.89 -4.54 -11.46
N CYS A 20 -3.67 -5.60 -11.74
CA CYS A 20 -3.15 -6.76 -12.46
C CYS A 20 -2.81 -6.46 -13.93
N LYS A 21 -3.34 -5.37 -14.51
CA LYS A 21 -3.07 -4.94 -15.89
C LYS A 21 -1.96 -3.90 -15.99
N LYS A 22 -1.72 -3.13 -14.93
CA LYS A 22 -0.75 -2.02 -14.91
C LYS A 22 -0.11 -1.90 -13.53
N TYR A 23 1.21 -1.68 -13.49
CA TYR A 23 1.89 -1.40 -12.23
C TYR A 23 1.24 -0.22 -11.50
N GLY A 24 1.01 -0.41 -10.21
CA GLY A 24 0.41 0.59 -9.34
C GLY A 24 0.60 0.20 -7.88
N ILE A 25 0.29 1.13 -6.99
CA ILE A 25 0.45 0.94 -5.56
C ILE A 25 -0.93 0.70 -4.93
N TYR A 26 -1.01 -0.30 -4.05
CA TYR A 26 -2.21 -0.62 -3.30
C TYR A 26 -2.00 -0.33 -1.81
N PHE A 27 -2.92 0.44 -1.24
CA PHE A 27 -2.99 0.68 0.20
C PHE A 27 -4.44 0.47 0.65
N THR A 28 -4.63 -0.11 1.84
CA THR A 28 -5.94 -0.29 2.45
C THR A 28 -6.19 0.71 3.57
N GLY A 29 -7.28 1.47 3.49
CA GLY A 29 -7.63 2.47 4.51
C GLY A 29 -8.31 1.89 5.76
N LEU A 30 -8.82 0.66 5.69
CA LEU A 30 -9.51 -0.04 6.79
C LEU A 30 -8.93 -1.43 6.93
N VAL A 31 -8.21 -1.66 8.02
CA VAL A 31 -7.34 -2.84 8.20
C VAL A 31 -8.09 -4.03 8.80
N LYS A 32 -9.28 -3.83 9.36
CA LYS A 32 -10.11 -4.95 9.81
C LYS A 32 -10.66 -5.66 8.57
N GLU A 33 -10.18 -6.88 8.35
CA GLU A 33 -10.71 -7.88 7.41
C GLU A 33 -10.44 -7.64 5.91
N ASN A 34 -9.66 -6.62 5.52
CA ASN A 34 -9.29 -6.41 4.12
C ASN A 34 -7.89 -6.93 3.81
N PRO A 35 -7.67 -7.61 2.66
CA PRO A 35 -6.34 -7.95 2.18
C PRO A 35 -5.50 -6.69 1.99
N GLY A 36 -4.22 -6.79 2.30
CA GLY A 36 -3.27 -5.70 2.24
C GLY A 36 -2.17 -5.90 3.24
N SER A 37 -1.00 -5.41 2.89
CA SER A 37 0.11 -5.28 3.82
C SER A 37 -0.16 -4.23 4.91
N GLY A 38 0.45 -4.40 6.08
CA GLY A 38 0.17 -3.60 7.27
C GLY A 38 1.02 -2.33 7.44
N ASP A 39 1.91 -2.02 6.49
CA ASP A 39 2.78 -0.83 6.54
C ASP A 39 2.03 0.51 6.71
N LEU A 40 0.89 0.70 6.03
CA LEU A 40 0.06 1.88 6.22
C LEU A 40 -0.53 1.94 7.62
N ARG A 41 -0.92 0.78 8.20
CA ARG A 41 -1.42 0.73 9.57
C ARG A 41 -0.32 1.11 10.56
N MET A 42 0.86 0.53 10.41
CA MET A 42 2.02 0.83 11.25
C MET A 42 2.36 2.33 11.19
N MET A 43 2.32 2.91 9.99
CA MET A 43 2.50 4.34 9.79
C MET A 43 1.40 5.16 10.47
N ILE A 44 0.13 4.79 10.35
CA ILE A 44 -0.99 5.44 11.04
C ILE A 44 -0.81 5.37 12.57
N ASP A 45 -0.52 4.19 13.11
CA ASP A 45 -0.35 3.96 14.55
C ASP A 45 0.85 4.76 15.11
N HIS A 46 1.89 4.99 14.30
CA HIS A 46 3.03 5.83 14.66
C HIS A 46 2.76 7.33 14.59
N ILE A 47 1.99 7.80 13.60
CA ILE A 47 1.69 9.23 13.44
C ILE A 47 0.57 9.68 14.38
N PHE A 48 -0.47 8.88 14.59
CA PHE A 48 -1.71 9.29 15.24
C PHE A 48 -1.50 9.91 16.64
N PRO A 49 -0.65 9.35 17.52
CA PRO A 49 -0.37 9.93 18.84
C PRO A 49 0.34 11.29 18.78
N ARG A 50 0.96 11.64 17.65
CA ARG A 50 1.73 12.87 17.42
C ARG A 50 0.96 13.96 16.68
N LEU A 51 -0.24 13.65 16.16
CA LEU A 51 -1.14 14.61 15.52
C LEU A 51 -1.90 15.47 16.55
N LYS A 52 -1.18 16.06 17.50
CA LYS A 52 -1.74 16.91 18.57
C LYS A 52 -1.48 18.40 18.34
N GLU A 53 -0.75 18.74 17.27
CA GLU A 53 -0.41 20.12 16.94
C GLU A 53 -1.47 20.76 16.03
N SER A 54 -1.21 21.98 15.56
CA SER A 54 -2.09 22.69 14.62
C SER A 54 -2.23 21.93 13.30
N LEU A 55 -3.38 22.12 12.62
CA LEU A 55 -3.69 21.48 11.34
C LEU A 55 -2.55 21.58 10.31
N PRO A 56 -1.90 22.73 10.07
CA PRO A 56 -0.83 22.82 9.07
C PRO A 56 0.39 21.94 9.38
N LYS A 57 0.71 21.77 10.66
CA LYS A 57 1.84 20.94 11.09
C LYS A 57 1.49 19.46 11.00
N ASN A 58 0.27 19.09 11.37
CA ASN A 58 -0.25 17.73 11.23
C ASN A 58 -0.26 17.30 9.76
N ASP A 59 -0.70 18.19 8.85
CA ASP A 59 -0.70 17.94 7.40
C ASP A 59 0.71 17.75 6.85
N LEU A 60 1.66 18.59 7.25
CA LEU A 60 3.07 18.46 6.85
C LEU A 60 3.65 17.12 7.34
N TYR A 61 3.34 16.77 8.58
CA TYR A 61 3.80 15.53 9.21
C TYR A 61 3.22 14.30 8.52
N ALA A 62 1.90 14.24 8.33
CA ALA A 62 1.24 13.15 7.61
C ALA A 62 1.76 13.04 6.18
N THR A 63 1.92 14.16 5.47
CA THR A 63 2.47 14.20 4.11
C THR A 63 3.88 13.61 4.04
N ARG A 64 4.75 13.92 5.02
CA ARG A 64 6.11 13.39 5.07
C ARG A 64 6.10 11.87 5.16
N TYR A 65 5.33 11.31 6.09
CA TYR A 65 5.27 9.86 6.26
C TYR A 65 4.59 9.18 5.07
N SER A 66 3.57 9.78 4.46
CA SER A 66 2.92 9.21 3.27
C SER A 66 3.88 9.14 2.09
N LYS A 67 4.77 10.13 1.96
CA LYS A 67 5.86 10.10 0.98
C LYS A 67 6.87 9.00 1.27
N CYS A 68 7.25 8.79 2.53
CA CYS A 68 8.14 7.69 2.93
C CYS A 68 7.53 6.33 2.59
N LEU A 69 6.24 6.13 2.91
CA LEU A 69 5.51 4.90 2.59
C LEU A 69 5.49 4.62 1.09
N LEU A 70 5.13 5.64 0.28
CA LEU A 70 5.15 5.53 -1.18
C LEU A 70 6.56 5.23 -1.70
N PHE A 71 7.57 5.91 -1.16
CA PHE A 71 8.96 5.71 -1.54
C PHE A 71 9.44 4.29 -1.24
N ALA A 72 9.13 3.73 -0.08
CA ALA A 72 9.47 2.35 0.28
C ALA A 72 8.89 1.34 -0.72
N ARG A 73 7.62 1.52 -1.14
CA ARG A 73 6.98 0.66 -2.16
C ARG A 73 7.65 0.79 -3.52
N ILE A 74 7.97 2.00 -3.95
CA ILE A 74 8.66 2.25 -5.23
C ILE A 74 10.07 1.66 -5.21
N TYR A 75 10.80 1.86 -4.11
CA TYR A 75 12.13 1.31 -3.92
C TYR A 75 12.11 -0.23 -3.98
N THR A 76 11.16 -0.86 -3.29
CA THR A 76 10.98 -2.32 -3.32
C THR A 76 10.69 -2.82 -4.73
N LEU A 77 9.79 -2.15 -5.46
CA LEU A 77 9.48 -2.52 -6.85
C LEU A 77 10.72 -2.38 -7.74
N ASN A 78 11.45 -1.27 -7.65
CA ASN A 78 12.69 -1.06 -8.41
C ASN A 78 13.73 -2.13 -8.09
N TYR A 79 13.94 -2.43 -6.80
CA TYR A 79 14.85 -3.48 -6.36
C TYR A 79 14.48 -4.84 -6.97
N ILE A 80 13.18 -5.19 -6.98
CA ILE A 80 12.73 -6.45 -7.59
C ILE A 80 12.96 -6.45 -9.11
N LEU A 81 12.66 -5.35 -9.79
CA LEU A 81 12.84 -5.24 -11.24
C LEU A 81 14.32 -5.31 -11.64
N GLU A 82 15.21 -4.68 -10.89
CA GLU A 82 16.64 -4.66 -11.16
C GLU A 82 17.33 -6.00 -10.87
N ASN A 83 16.96 -6.67 -9.77
CA ASN A 83 17.66 -7.87 -9.30
C ASN A 83 17.02 -9.18 -9.76
N TYR A 84 15.71 -9.19 -10.01
CA TYR A 84 14.95 -10.41 -10.33
C TYR A 84 14.23 -10.36 -11.67
N GLY A 85 13.98 -9.16 -12.25
CA GLY A 85 13.53 -8.95 -13.64
C GLY A 85 12.19 -9.59 -14.05
N LYS A 86 11.41 -10.15 -13.11
CA LYS A 86 10.32 -11.09 -13.44
C LYS A 86 8.98 -10.81 -12.77
N ILE A 87 8.84 -9.74 -11.98
CA ILE A 87 7.55 -9.44 -11.37
C ILE A 87 6.64 -8.76 -12.38
N ASN A 88 5.59 -9.44 -12.83
CA ASN A 88 4.57 -8.81 -13.68
C ASN A 88 3.58 -7.99 -12.81
N PRO A 89 2.74 -7.12 -13.40
CA PRO A 89 1.80 -6.29 -12.63
C PRO A 89 0.86 -7.07 -11.72
N CYS A 90 0.39 -8.25 -12.14
CA CYS A 90 -0.46 -9.12 -11.34
C CYS A 90 0.27 -9.64 -10.09
N ASN A 91 1.49 -10.14 -10.25
CA ASN A 91 2.31 -10.60 -9.12
C ASN A 91 2.67 -9.43 -8.19
N TRP A 92 2.93 -8.25 -8.73
CA TRP A 92 3.14 -7.03 -7.94
C TRP A 92 1.89 -6.63 -7.14
N ALA A 93 0.69 -6.77 -7.71
CA ALA A 93 -0.56 -6.55 -7.01
C ALA A 93 -0.77 -7.58 -5.90
N ILE A 94 -0.56 -8.88 -6.18
CA ILE A 94 -0.68 -9.95 -5.19
C ILE A 94 0.32 -9.75 -4.05
N LEU A 95 1.55 -9.36 -4.34
CA LEU A 95 2.56 -9.10 -3.31
C LEU A 95 2.11 -8.01 -2.33
N GLN A 96 1.43 -6.97 -2.80
CA GLN A 96 0.90 -5.90 -1.93
C GLN A 96 -0.37 -6.30 -1.16
N LEU A 97 -1.20 -7.18 -1.73
CA LEU A 97 -2.45 -7.66 -1.13
C LEU A 97 -2.21 -8.78 -0.10
N CYS A 98 -1.29 -9.69 -0.43
CA CYS A 98 -1.00 -10.91 0.31
C CYS A 98 0.51 -11.16 0.26
N PRO A 99 1.32 -10.33 0.95
CA PRO A 99 2.78 -10.46 0.90
C PRO A 99 3.25 -11.83 1.37
N THR A 100 2.48 -12.43 2.28
CA THR A 100 2.71 -13.77 2.82
C THR A 100 2.60 -14.92 1.79
N VAL A 101 2.10 -14.64 0.58
CA VAL A 101 2.03 -15.63 -0.53
C VAL A 101 3.39 -15.81 -1.20
N PHE A 102 4.22 -14.76 -1.21
CA PHE A 102 5.55 -14.80 -1.82
C PHE A 102 6.67 -15.03 -0.80
N PHE A 103 6.47 -14.55 0.41
CA PHE A 103 7.41 -14.63 1.53
C PHE A 103 6.63 -15.14 2.75
N ASP A 104 7.22 -15.84 3.70
CA ASP A 104 6.45 -16.28 4.90
C ASP A 104 6.11 -15.11 5.87
N TYR A 105 6.33 -13.86 5.46
CA TYR A 105 6.16 -12.64 6.24
C TYR A 105 5.79 -11.44 5.35
N ASP A 106 5.38 -10.33 5.97
CA ASP A 106 5.10 -9.08 5.26
C ASP A 106 6.39 -8.28 5.01
N ILE A 107 6.94 -8.38 3.79
CA ILE A 107 8.17 -7.67 3.42
C ILE A 107 8.09 -6.15 3.55
N PHE A 108 6.89 -5.56 3.58
CA PHE A 108 6.74 -4.11 3.61
C PHE A 108 6.58 -3.56 5.02
N GLU A 109 6.34 -4.42 6.01
CA GLU A 109 6.42 -4.05 7.42
C GLU A 109 7.87 -3.97 7.93
N GLU A 110 8.81 -4.58 7.20
CA GLU A 110 10.23 -4.68 7.58
C GLU A 110 11.13 -3.57 7.02
N ILE A 111 10.56 -2.61 6.25
CA ILE A 111 11.31 -1.57 5.52
C ILE A 111 11.29 -0.22 6.26
#